data_AF-A0A935NLR9-F1
#
_entry.id   AF-A0A935NLR9-F1
#
_cell.length_a   1.000
_cell.length_b   1.000
_cell.length_c   1.000
_cell.angle_alpha   90.00
_cell.angle_beta   90.00
_cell.angle_gamma   90.00
#
_symmetry.space_group_name_H-M   'P 1'
#
loop_
_entity.id
_entity.type
_entity.pdbx_description
1 polymer ?
#
loop_
_entity_poly.entity_id
_entity_poly.type
_entity_poly.pdbx_seq_one_letter_code
_entity_poly.pdbx_strand_id
1 'polypeptide(L)'
;MTVQRTVVLQHSDRADTSISGSGVPNYLGAAAISPDGGSAWVPSKQDNVKRGTLRNGSALDFQNTVRAISSRLDLATLTEDSAARIDHDNASVASAASYDASGAYLFVALETARQVAVLDARSGAQLMRVETGLAPQALVVSADNTRLFVHNFMGRSVQAVDITPLTQLGELRSSTLASVATVGTDKLAANVLLGKQLFYDARDTRLSRDAYMSCASCHNDGSHDGRTWDLTAQGEGLRNTISLRGRAGLGHGRLHWSSNFDEVQDFEGQIRALAGGTGLMSDALFNTGTRNQPLGTSKAGQSAELDALAAYVGSLNQMPLSAARSSSGALTAAAQAGRAVFAAQGCASCHGGASFANGGGTLLADVGTIKASSGKRLGALLPGIDVPTLRDVALTGPYLHDGSAASLAAAVQAHRGMSLAAADLDNLATYLGQIGSEEVAAPAALPAGAVRCASERGNCSLPSGTPATVYYGADSRWVSIGAVNASIACNNSVFGDPAYGTGKACYYVAATKCSNERATCTVPAGRTATVIYGANGRYHLRTGVSGALACNNTTFADPLPGVGKSCWLR
;
A
#
# COMPACT_ATOMS: atom_id res chain seq x y z
N MET A 1 -27.77 1.57 -8.69
CA MET A 1 -27.69 0.84 -9.97
C MET A 1 -27.55 -0.64 -9.65
N THR A 2 -28.38 -1.51 -10.22
CA THR A 2 -28.18 -2.98 -10.14
C THR A 2 -27.49 -3.43 -11.42
N VAL A 3 -26.47 -4.29 -11.31
CA VAL A 3 -25.79 -4.86 -12.48
C VAL A 3 -26.79 -5.72 -13.25
N GLN A 4 -27.03 -5.38 -14.53
CA GLN A 4 -27.95 -6.15 -15.39
C GLN A 4 -27.23 -7.24 -16.18
N ARG A 5 -25.98 -7.00 -16.57
CA ARG A 5 -25.16 -7.87 -17.42
C ARG A 5 -23.68 -7.75 -17.05
N THR A 6 -22.93 -8.81 -17.29
CA THR A 6 -21.47 -8.85 -17.12
C THR A 6 -20.85 -9.45 -18.38
N VAL A 7 -19.85 -8.77 -18.94
CA VAL A 7 -19.02 -9.27 -20.04
C VAL A 7 -17.64 -9.56 -19.47
N VAL A 8 -17.16 -10.78 -19.65
CA VAL A 8 -15.86 -11.21 -19.12
C VAL A 8 -14.79 -11.04 -20.20
N LEU A 9 -13.79 -10.20 -19.93
CA LEU A 9 -12.60 -10.12 -20.76
C LEU A 9 -11.64 -11.27 -20.40
N GLN A 10 -11.28 -12.07 -21.38
CA GLN A 10 -10.56 -13.33 -21.19
C GLN A 10 -9.08 -13.12 -20.89
N HIS A 11 -8.45 -14.11 -20.26
CA HIS A 11 -6.99 -14.18 -20.24
C HIS A 11 -6.47 -14.39 -21.68
N SER A 12 -5.49 -13.59 -22.11
CA SER A 12 -4.77 -13.82 -23.36
C SER A 12 -3.71 -14.90 -23.15
N ASP A 13 -3.77 -15.98 -23.92
CA ASP A 13 -2.70 -16.99 -23.97
C ASP A 13 -1.79 -16.79 -25.20
N ARG A 14 -1.76 -15.58 -25.78
CA ARG A 14 -0.80 -15.23 -26.84
C ARG A 14 0.63 -15.39 -26.30
N ALA A 15 1.53 -15.87 -27.15
CA ALA A 15 2.93 -16.04 -26.77
C ALA A 15 3.57 -14.70 -26.38
N ASP A 16 4.42 -14.73 -25.37
CA ASP A 16 5.26 -13.60 -24.98
C ASP A 16 6.34 -13.39 -26.05
N THR A 17 6.27 -12.28 -26.77
CA THR A 17 7.23 -11.87 -27.81
C THR A 17 7.57 -10.38 -27.63
N SER A 18 8.32 -9.79 -28.57
CA SER A 18 8.53 -8.34 -28.57
C SER A 18 7.30 -7.53 -28.93
N ILE A 19 6.26 -8.12 -29.53
CA ILE A 19 5.08 -7.42 -30.04
C ILE A 19 3.76 -8.01 -29.55
N SER A 20 3.81 -9.01 -28.67
CA SER A 20 2.63 -9.68 -28.11
C SER A 20 2.92 -10.19 -26.72
N GLY A 21 1.90 -10.24 -25.86
CA GLY A 21 2.02 -10.91 -24.57
C GLY A 21 0.77 -11.64 -24.12
N SER A 22 0.98 -12.56 -23.20
CA SER A 22 -0.08 -13.18 -22.41
C SER A 22 -0.52 -12.28 -21.25
N GLY A 23 -1.66 -12.57 -20.65
CA GLY A 23 -2.08 -11.94 -19.41
C GLY A 23 -3.58 -11.64 -19.30
N VAL A 24 -3.97 -11.11 -18.15
CA VAL A 24 -5.37 -10.79 -17.82
C VAL A 24 -5.61 -9.28 -17.91
N PRO A 25 -6.71 -8.83 -18.56
CA PRO A 25 -7.11 -7.43 -18.55
C PRO A 25 -7.37 -6.92 -17.12
N ASN A 26 -6.84 -5.73 -16.81
CA ASN A 26 -6.95 -5.04 -15.53
C ASN A 26 -6.96 -3.52 -15.76
N TYR A 27 -7.34 -2.73 -14.75
CA TYR A 27 -7.49 -1.27 -14.88
C TYR A 27 -8.33 -0.89 -16.11
N LEU A 28 -9.56 -1.43 -16.16
CA LEU A 28 -10.46 -1.22 -17.28
C LEU A 28 -10.87 0.25 -17.37
N GLY A 29 -10.58 0.89 -18.50
CA GLY A 29 -11.13 2.19 -18.85
C GLY A 29 -12.58 2.10 -19.31
N ALA A 30 -13.19 3.26 -19.53
CA ALA A 30 -14.56 3.32 -20.04
C ALA A 30 -14.65 2.71 -21.45
N ALA A 31 -15.71 1.95 -21.71
CA ALA A 31 -15.97 1.38 -23.02
C ALA A 31 -16.31 2.50 -24.03
N ALA A 32 -15.54 2.60 -25.11
CA ALA A 32 -15.86 3.45 -26.24
C ALA A 32 -16.82 2.70 -27.16
N ILE A 33 -18.08 3.09 -27.19
CA ILE A 33 -19.13 2.46 -28.02
C ILE A 33 -18.99 3.01 -29.45
N SER A 34 -19.03 2.12 -30.45
CA SER A 34 -19.01 2.52 -31.85
C SER A 34 -20.24 3.37 -32.21
N PRO A 35 -20.16 4.33 -33.14
CA PRO A 35 -21.29 5.19 -33.48
C PRO A 35 -22.55 4.44 -33.95
N ASP A 36 -22.40 3.25 -34.53
CA ASP A 36 -23.50 2.37 -34.93
C ASP A 36 -24.10 1.54 -33.77
N GLY A 37 -23.48 1.59 -32.58
CA GLY A 37 -23.90 0.84 -31.39
C GLY A 37 -23.65 -0.68 -31.46
N GLY A 38 -22.98 -1.17 -32.50
CA GLY A 38 -22.77 -2.62 -32.71
C GLY A 38 -21.60 -3.20 -31.92
N SER A 39 -20.62 -2.38 -31.57
CA SER A 39 -19.40 -2.82 -30.88
C SER A 39 -18.91 -1.80 -29.85
N ALA A 40 -17.98 -2.21 -29.00
CA ALA A 40 -17.25 -1.28 -28.14
C ALA A 40 -15.80 -1.70 -27.97
N TRP A 41 -14.93 -0.75 -27.64
CA TRP A 41 -13.56 -1.02 -27.24
C TRP A 41 -13.33 -0.63 -25.78
N VAL A 42 -12.74 -1.55 -25.01
CA VAL A 42 -12.36 -1.34 -23.61
C VAL A 42 -10.84 -1.21 -23.54
N PRO A 43 -10.29 0.02 -23.39
CA PRO A 43 -8.88 0.20 -23.13
C PRO A 43 -8.54 -0.31 -21.73
N SER A 44 -7.41 -0.99 -21.58
CA SER A 44 -6.98 -1.55 -20.29
C SER A 44 -5.48 -1.82 -20.26
N LYS A 45 -4.98 -2.20 -19.08
CA LYS A 45 -3.69 -2.89 -18.92
C LYS A 45 -3.91 -4.40 -19.01
N GLN A 46 -2.91 -5.14 -19.47
CA GLN A 46 -2.86 -6.60 -19.44
C GLN A 46 -1.73 -7.06 -18.51
N ASP A 47 -2.08 -7.86 -17.51
CA ASP A 47 -1.16 -8.34 -16.48
C ASP A 47 -0.72 -9.76 -16.75
N ASN A 48 0.57 -9.98 -16.98
CA ASN A 48 1.12 -11.31 -17.26
C ASN A 48 1.34 -12.12 -15.97
N VAL A 49 0.25 -12.39 -15.25
CA VAL A 49 0.25 -13.12 -13.98
C VAL A 49 0.54 -14.62 -14.13
N LYS A 50 0.75 -15.13 -15.35
CA LYS A 50 1.24 -16.50 -15.58
C LYS A 50 2.75 -16.55 -15.84
N ARG A 51 3.40 -15.42 -16.08
CA ARG A 51 4.86 -15.34 -16.21
C ARG A 51 5.54 -15.30 -14.86
N GLY A 52 6.71 -15.91 -14.79
CA GLY A 52 7.50 -16.07 -13.58
C GLY A 52 8.33 -17.34 -13.56
N THR A 53 9.50 -17.31 -12.90
CA THR A 53 10.39 -18.48 -12.80
C THR A 53 9.72 -19.67 -12.11
N LEU A 54 8.84 -19.45 -11.12
CA LEU A 54 8.06 -20.51 -10.47
C LEU A 54 6.79 -20.87 -11.24
N ARG A 55 6.42 -20.08 -12.26
CA ARG A 55 5.23 -20.28 -13.07
C ARG A 55 5.59 -20.92 -14.41
N ASN A 56 5.86 -20.13 -15.44
CA ASN A 56 6.21 -20.62 -16.78
C ASN A 56 7.73 -20.77 -17.00
N GLY A 57 8.54 -20.64 -15.95
CA GLY A 57 10.00 -20.76 -16.01
C GLY A 57 10.72 -19.52 -16.55
N SER A 58 9.99 -18.51 -17.05
CA SER A 58 10.57 -17.26 -17.57
C SER A 58 10.46 -16.15 -16.55
N ALA A 59 11.54 -15.41 -16.31
CA ALA A 59 11.53 -14.25 -15.43
C ALA A 59 10.58 -13.16 -15.99
N LEU A 60 9.97 -12.39 -15.09
CA LEU A 60 9.38 -11.10 -15.46
C LEU A 60 10.47 -10.20 -16.05
N ASP A 61 10.13 -9.48 -17.12
CA ASP A 61 11.01 -8.56 -17.83
C ASP A 61 10.24 -7.30 -18.22
N PHE A 62 10.97 -6.27 -18.66
CA PHE A 62 10.38 -4.97 -18.94
C PHE A 62 9.22 -5.01 -19.96
N GLN A 63 9.26 -5.89 -20.98
CA GLN A 63 8.28 -5.90 -22.10
C GLN A 63 7.12 -6.90 -21.92
N ASN A 64 7.28 -7.91 -21.07
CA ASN A 64 6.33 -9.02 -20.91
C ASN A 64 5.68 -9.05 -19.51
N THR A 65 5.93 -8.06 -18.66
CA THR A 65 5.29 -7.99 -17.33
C THR A 65 3.88 -7.40 -17.41
N VAL A 66 3.75 -6.26 -18.10
CA VAL A 66 2.49 -5.55 -18.32
C VAL A 66 2.46 -4.99 -19.74
N ARG A 67 1.28 -4.94 -20.36
CA ARG A 67 1.10 -4.38 -21.72
C ARG A 67 -0.21 -3.60 -21.80
N ALA A 68 -0.24 -2.50 -22.54
CA ALA A 68 -1.47 -1.79 -22.85
C ALA A 68 -2.27 -2.58 -23.90
N ILE A 69 -3.58 -2.72 -23.71
CA ILE A 69 -4.46 -3.42 -24.65
C ILE A 69 -5.77 -2.67 -24.90
N SER A 70 -6.45 -2.99 -25.99
CA SER A 70 -7.85 -2.65 -26.20
C SER A 70 -8.64 -3.91 -26.56
N SER A 71 -9.63 -4.23 -25.73
CA SER A 71 -10.48 -5.42 -25.90
C SER A 71 -11.75 -5.04 -26.65
N ARG A 72 -12.08 -5.78 -27.72
CA ARG A 72 -13.28 -5.52 -28.52
C ARG A 72 -14.47 -6.29 -27.95
N LEU A 73 -15.60 -5.61 -27.81
CA LEU A 73 -16.88 -6.20 -27.44
C LEU A 73 -17.83 -6.21 -28.62
N ASP A 74 -18.51 -7.32 -28.81
CA ASP A 74 -19.72 -7.40 -29.62
C ASP A 74 -20.91 -7.08 -28.72
N LEU A 75 -21.63 -5.99 -29.00
CA LEU A 75 -22.72 -5.51 -28.15
C LEU A 75 -24.05 -6.22 -28.42
N ALA A 76 -24.18 -6.94 -29.54
CA ALA A 76 -25.36 -7.75 -29.82
C ALA A 76 -25.36 -9.05 -28.99
N THR A 77 -24.18 -9.68 -28.88
CA THR A 77 -23.99 -10.93 -28.14
C THR A 77 -23.53 -10.71 -26.70
N LEU A 78 -23.03 -9.50 -26.38
CA LEU A 78 -22.43 -9.15 -25.10
C LEU A 78 -21.23 -10.06 -24.73
N THR A 79 -20.37 -10.30 -25.71
CA THR A 79 -19.15 -11.10 -25.56
C THR A 79 -17.92 -10.35 -26.03
N GLU A 80 -16.75 -10.74 -25.53
CA GLU A 80 -15.48 -10.25 -26.06
C GLU A 80 -15.12 -10.98 -27.35
N ASP A 81 -14.71 -10.24 -28.38
CA ASP A 81 -13.96 -10.77 -29.52
C ASP A 81 -12.46 -10.77 -29.17
N SER A 82 -12.02 -11.85 -28.52
CA SER A 82 -10.63 -11.98 -28.06
C SER A 82 -9.63 -12.05 -29.21
N ALA A 83 -10.05 -12.46 -30.41
CA ALA A 83 -9.17 -12.51 -31.58
C ALA A 83 -8.84 -11.10 -32.07
N ALA A 84 -9.81 -10.17 -32.01
CA ALA A 84 -9.63 -8.77 -32.36
C ALA A 84 -8.92 -7.92 -31.29
N ARG A 85 -8.60 -8.47 -30.11
CA ARG A 85 -7.88 -7.71 -29.07
C ARG A 85 -6.57 -7.15 -29.61
N ILE A 86 -6.39 -5.84 -29.39
CA ILE A 86 -5.21 -5.09 -29.81
C ILE A 86 -4.23 -5.03 -28.64
N ASP A 87 -2.98 -5.31 -28.94
CA ASP A 87 -1.82 -5.11 -28.07
C ASP A 87 -1.11 -3.83 -28.51
N HIS A 88 -1.05 -2.83 -27.64
CA HIS A 88 -0.38 -1.57 -27.92
C HIS A 88 1.07 -1.69 -27.51
N ASP A 89 1.88 -2.16 -28.45
CA ASP A 89 3.32 -2.36 -28.24
C ASP A 89 4.01 -1.11 -27.68
N ASN A 90 5.07 -1.29 -26.89
CA ASN A 90 5.80 -0.18 -26.23
C ASN A 90 4.89 0.75 -25.38
N ALA A 91 3.92 0.16 -24.68
CA ALA A 91 3.06 0.86 -23.72
C ALA A 91 2.51 -0.08 -22.65
N SER A 92 2.24 0.48 -21.46
CA SER A 92 1.87 -0.31 -20.27
C SER A 92 0.38 -0.22 -19.90
N VAL A 93 -0.23 0.95 -20.10
CA VAL A 93 -1.62 1.24 -19.70
C VAL A 93 -2.32 1.98 -20.85
N ALA A 94 -3.41 1.40 -21.35
CA ALA A 94 -4.40 2.14 -22.13
C ALA A 94 -5.52 2.59 -21.19
N SER A 95 -5.72 3.90 -21.05
CA SER A 95 -6.56 4.50 -20.00
C SER A 95 -7.93 4.96 -20.52
N ALA A 96 -7.99 5.41 -21.76
CA ALA A 96 -9.21 5.90 -22.40
C ALA A 96 -9.22 5.64 -23.90
N ALA A 97 -10.41 5.57 -24.48
CA ALA A 97 -10.60 5.44 -25.90
C ALA A 97 -11.75 6.34 -26.37
N SER A 98 -11.67 6.85 -27.60
CA SER A 98 -12.73 7.61 -28.24
C SER A 98 -12.75 7.28 -29.73
N TYR A 99 -13.94 7.14 -30.29
CA TYR A 99 -14.13 7.10 -31.72
C TYR A 99 -14.06 8.50 -32.34
N ASP A 100 -13.71 8.55 -33.62
CA ASP A 100 -14.07 9.67 -34.48
C ASP A 100 -15.58 9.64 -34.81
N ALA A 101 -16.11 10.72 -35.38
CA ALA A 101 -17.53 10.84 -35.69
C ALA A 101 -18.05 9.77 -36.67
N SER A 102 -17.20 9.30 -37.60
CA SER A 102 -17.58 8.29 -38.59
C SER A 102 -17.51 6.85 -38.06
N GLY A 103 -16.77 6.62 -36.97
CA GLY A 103 -16.47 5.29 -36.46
C GLY A 103 -15.34 4.56 -37.19
N ALA A 104 -14.66 5.22 -38.14
CA ALA A 104 -13.54 4.66 -38.89
C ALA A 104 -12.26 4.59 -38.05
N TYR A 105 -12.06 5.56 -37.17
CA TYR A 105 -10.86 5.68 -36.34
C TYR A 105 -11.18 5.54 -34.87
N LEU A 106 -10.31 4.81 -34.16
CA LEU A 106 -10.30 4.74 -32.70
C LEU A 106 -9.02 5.39 -32.17
N PHE A 107 -9.18 6.38 -31.29
CA PHE A 107 -8.11 7.00 -30.55
C PHE A 107 -7.99 6.35 -29.18
N VAL A 108 -6.81 5.92 -28.77
CA VAL A 108 -6.56 5.27 -27.47
C VAL A 108 -5.43 5.98 -26.73
N ALA A 109 -5.71 6.48 -25.52
CA ALA A 109 -4.72 7.13 -24.67
C ALA A 109 -3.81 6.09 -24.03
N LEU A 110 -2.51 6.19 -24.30
CA LEU A 110 -1.46 5.36 -23.75
C LEU A 110 -0.76 6.15 -22.64
N GLU A 111 -1.31 6.00 -21.44
CA GLU A 111 -1.06 6.89 -20.30
C GLU A 111 0.43 7.02 -19.96
N THR A 112 1.11 5.90 -19.76
CA THR A 112 2.51 5.93 -19.32
C THR A 112 3.48 6.26 -20.45
N ALA A 113 3.04 6.15 -21.71
CA ALA A 113 3.86 6.36 -22.90
C ALA A 113 3.80 7.80 -23.44
N ARG A 114 2.91 8.65 -22.88
CA ARG A 114 2.66 10.03 -23.33
C ARG A 114 2.20 10.10 -24.80
N GLN A 115 1.34 9.17 -25.19
CA GLN A 115 0.90 9.03 -26.58
C GLN A 115 -0.60 8.73 -26.68
N VAL A 116 -1.16 9.02 -27.85
CA VAL A 116 -2.43 8.45 -28.30
C VAL A 116 -2.15 7.54 -29.49
N ALA A 117 -2.56 6.28 -29.42
CA ALA A 117 -2.59 5.41 -30.59
C ALA A 117 -3.82 5.72 -31.44
N VAL A 118 -3.62 5.79 -32.75
CA VAL A 118 -4.68 5.94 -33.75
C VAL A 118 -4.82 4.61 -34.49
N LEU A 119 -6.00 4.02 -34.41
CA LEU A 119 -6.29 2.72 -34.98
C LEU A 119 -7.35 2.83 -36.08
N ASP A 120 -7.26 2.00 -37.11
CA ASP A 120 -8.42 1.65 -37.93
C ASP A 120 -9.36 0.80 -37.07
N ALA A 121 -10.56 1.30 -36.80
CA ALA A 121 -11.43 0.69 -35.79
C ALA A 121 -12.08 -0.62 -36.24
N ARG A 122 -12.04 -0.92 -37.56
CA ARG A 122 -12.61 -2.15 -38.12
C ARG A 122 -11.60 -3.29 -38.11
N SER A 123 -10.39 -3.04 -38.60
CA SER A 123 -9.30 -4.01 -38.71
C SER A 123 -8.47 -4.11 -37.43
N GLY A 124 -8.49 -3.08 -36.59
CA GLY A 124 -7.64 -2.97 -35.40
C GLY A 124 -6.18 -2.59 -35.72
N ALA A 125 -5.86 -2.26 -36.97
CA ALA A 125 -4.51 -1.88 -37.36
C ALA A 125 -4.13 -0.53 -36.73
N GLN A 126 -2.97 -0.47 -36.06
CA GLN A 126 -2.41 0.81 -35.59
C GLN A 126 -1.82 1.57 -36.77
N LEU A 127 -2.37 2.75 -37.04
CA LEU A 127 -2.02 3.59 -38.19
C LEU A 127 -0.88 4.55 -37.85
N MET A 128 -0.97 5.21 -36.70
CA MET A 128 0.02 6.17 -36.22
C MET A 128 -0.08 6.36 -34.71
N ARG A 129 0.85 7.13 -34.15
CA ARG A 129 0.77 7.64 -32.78
C ARG A 129 0.92 9.15 -32.77
N VAL A 130 0.20 9.78 -31.85
CA VAL A 130 0.25 11.22 -31.58
C VAL A 130 0.97 11.44 -30.26
N GLU A 131 1.97 12.30 -30.25
CA GLU A 131 2.66 12.70 -29.01
C GLU A 131 1.77 13.61 -28.15
N THR A 132 1.79 13.37 -26.84
CA THR A 132 0.97 14.12 -25.89
C THR A 132 1.79 14.69 -24.73
N GLY A 133 1.11 15.43 -23.85
CA GLY A 133 1.63 15.73 -22.52
C GLY A 133 1.69 14.49 -21.60
N LEU A 134 1.96 14.74 -20.32
CA LEU A 134 2.16 13.69 -19.32
C LEU A 134 0.84 13.02 -18.91
N ALA A 135 0.83 11.68 -18.90
CA ALA A 135 -0.29 10.82 -18.48
C ALA A 135 -1.63 11.19 -19.15
N PRO A 136 -1.80 11.00 -20.47
CA PRO A 136 -3.10 11.15 -21.12
C PRO A 136 -4.10 10.14 -20.52
N GLN A 137 -5.24 10.63 -20.05
CA GLN A 137 -6.26 9.81 -19.36
C GLN A 137 -7.68 9.99 -19.89
N ALA A 138 -7.94 10.99 -20.73
CA ALA A 138 -9.24 11.18 -21.36
C ALA A 138 -9.10 11.76 -22.76
N LEU A 139 -10.00 11.35 -23.63
CA LEU A 139 -10.05 11.72 -25.05
C LEU A 139 -11.47 12.14 -25.41
N VAL A 140 -11.59 13.22 -26.19
CA VAL A 140 -12.85 13.64 -26.80
C VAL A 140 -12.56 14.16 -28.19
N VAL A 141 -13.32 13.70 -29.19
CA VAL A 141 -13.28 14.23 -30.56
C VAL A 141 -14.32 15.35 -30.70
N SER A 142 -13.97 16.44 -31.38
CA SER A 142 -14.88 17.54 -31.65
C SER A 142 -16.01 17.13 -32.59
N ALA A 143 -17.17 17.77 -32.47
CA ALA A 143 -18.36 17.44 -33.26
C ALA A 143 -18.18 17.60 -34.77
N ASP A 144 -17.29 18.50 -35.20
CA ASP A 144 -16.93 18.71 -36.61
C ASP A 144 -15.86 17.73 -37.12
N ASN A 145 -15.41 16.79 -36.27
CA ASN A 145 -14.40 15.77 -36.55
C ASN A 145 -13.02 16.32 -36.96
N THR A 146 -12.69 17.56 -36.58
CA THR A 146 -11.41 18.21 -36.93
C THR A 146 -10.40 18.22 -35.80
N ARG A 147 -10.83 18.01 -34.54
CA ARG A 147 -9.97 18.10 -33.37
C ARG A 147 -10.12 16.91 -32.43
N LEU A 148 -8.99 16.42 -31.92
CA LEU A 148 -8.92 15.54 -30.76
C LEU A 148 -8.46 16.37 -29.56
N PHE A 149 -9.24 16.33 -28.48
CA PHE A 149 -8.85 16.88 -27.18
C PHE A 149 -8.32 15.77 -26.28
N VAL A 150 -7.13 15.97 -25.73
CA VAL A 150 -6.43 15.04 -24.85
C VAL A 150 -6.26 15.67 -23.48
N HIS A 151 -6.80 15.05 -22.43
CA HIS A 151 -6.54 15.47 -21.06
C HIS A 151 -5.25 14.83 -20.55
N ASN A 152 -4.21 15.64 -20.43
CA ASN A 152 -2.91 15.27 -19.89
C ASN A 152 -2.94 15.46 -18.36
N PHE A 153 -3.36 14.42 -17.65
CA PHE A 153 -3.60 14.48 -16.21
C PHE A 153 -2.39 14.98 -15.44
N MET A 154 -1.20 14.44 -15.71
CA MET A 154 0.05 14.83 -15.06
C MET A 154 0.68 16.10 -15.65
N GLY A 155 0.28 16.47 -16.87
CA GLY A 155 0.66 17.72 -17.51
C GLY A 155 -0.16 18.92 -17.03
N ARG A 156 -1.26 18.69 -16.29
CA ARG A 156 -2.25 19.72 -15.90
C ARG A 156 -2.74 20.51 -17.11
N SER A 157 -2.98 19.83 -18.23
CA SER A 157 -3.39 20.48 -19.47
C SER A 157 -4.40 19.68 -20.27
N VAL A 158 -5.15 20.41 -21.11
CA VAL A 158 -5.87 19.84 -22.24
C VAL A 158 -5.15 20.24 -23.52
N GLN A 159 -4.74 19.26 -24.30
CA GLN A 159 -4.09 19.44 -25.59
C GLN A 159 -5.13 19.28 -26.70
N ALA A 160 -5.20 20.25 -27.61
CA ALA A 160 -5.98 20.18 -28.83
C ALA A 160 -5.07 19.76 -29.98
N VAL A 161 -5.43 18.68 -30.66
CA VAL A 161 -4.71 18.10 -31.79
C VAL A 161 -5.58 18.24 -33.04
N ASP A 162 -5.01 18.77 -34.11
CA ASP A 162 -5.63 18.76 -35.43
C ASP A 162 -5.59 17.35 -36.01
N ILE A 163 -6.77 16.81 -36.31
CA ILE A 163 -6.98 15.52 -36.95
C ILE A 163 -7.64 15.66 -38.33
N THR A 164 -7.81 16.88 -38.84
CA THR A 164 -8.39 17.14 -40.17
C THR A 164 -7.70 16.36 -41.29
N PRO A 165 -6.35 16.29 -41.36
CA PRO A 165 -5.67 15.51 -42.40
C PRO A 165 -6.07 14.04 -42.37
N LEU A 166 -6.23 13.47 -41.17
CA LEU A 166 -6.66 12.09 -40.99
C LEU A 166 -8.12 11.91 -41.37
N THR A 167 -9.02 12.70 -40.79
CA THR A 167 -10.47 12.46 -40.88
C THR A 167 -11.10 12.91 -42.20
N GLN A 168 -10.49 13.86 -42.91
CA GLN A 168 -11.02 14.40 -44.16
C GLN A 168 -10.23 13.95 -45.40
N LEU A 169 -8.92 13.70 -45.26
CA LEU A 169 -8.03 13.40 -46.38
C LEU A 169 -7.42 11.99 -46.31
N GLY A 170 -7.59 11.26 -45.20
CA GLY A 170 -6.98 9.95 -44.99
C GLY A 170 -5.46 10.00 -44.81
N GLU A 171 -4.89 11.17 -44.49
CA GLU A 171 -3.46 11.36 -44.33
C GLU A 171 -3.03 11.05 -42.88
N LEU A 172 -2.02 10.19 -42.71
CA LEU A 172 -1.50 9.77 -41.41
C LEU A 172 -0.60 10.83 -40.76
N ARG A 173 -1.15 12.02 -40.51
CA ARG A 173 -0.47 13.12 -39.84
C ARG A 173 -1.43 13.90 -38.95
N SER A 174 -0.87 14.45 -37.89
CA SER A 174 -1.58 15.30 -36.93
C SER A 174 -0.63 16.39 -36.45
N SER A 175 -1.17 17.51 -35.98
CA SER A 175 -0.38 18.57 -35.36
C SER A 175 -1.03 19.06 -34.06
N THR A 176 -0.22 19.49 -33.09
CA THR A 176 -0.78 20.12 -31.88
C THR A 176 -1.16 21.55 -32.20
N LEU A 177 -2.43 21.89 -31.99
CA LEU A 177 -2.96 23.24 -32.17
C LEU A 177 -2.71 24.11 -30.94
N ALA A 178 -2.95 23.56 -29.75
CA ALA A 178 -2.80 24.26 -28.49
C ALA A 178 -2.63 23.27 -27.33
N SER A 179 -2.03 23.75 -26.24
CA SER A 179 -2.06 23.09 -24.93
C SER A 179 -2.49 24.13 -23.89
N VAL A 180 -3.64 23.90 -23.27
CA VAL A 180 -4.26 24.83 -22.33
C VAL A 180 -4.11 24.29 -20.93
N ALA A 181 -3.54 25.08 -20.01
CA ALA A 181 -3.44 24.70 -18.62
C ALA A 181 -4.85 24.57 -17.98
N THR A 182 -5.08 23.49 -17.25
CA THR A 182 -6.34 23.24 -16.51
C THR A 182 -6.25 23.62 -15.05
N VAL A 183 -5.04 23.90 -14.56
CA VAL A 183 -4.77 24.24 -13.16
C VAL A 183 -3.92 25.51 -13.13
N GLY A 184 -4.41 26.55 -12.47
CA GLY A 184 -3.64 27.80 -12.29
C GLY A 184 -2.55 27.67 -11.21
N THR A 185 -2.85 27.02 -10.09
CA THR A 185 -1.89 26.75 -9.01
C THR A 185 -2.10 25.33 -8.51
N ASP A 186 -1.06 24.49 -8.60
CA ASP A 186 -1.12 23.12 -8.11
C ASP A 186 -1.12 23.11 -6.56
N LYS A 187 -1.92 22.22 -5.98
CA LYS A 187 -1.99 22.04 -4.52
C LYS A 187 -0.82 21.22 -3.98
N LEU A 188 -0.17 20.44 -4.84
CA LEU A 188 1.02 19.69 -4.49
C LEU A 188 2.23 20.64 -4.48
N ALA A 189 3.09 20.46 -3.48
CA ALA A 189 4.42 21.06 -3.52
C ALA A 189 5.17 20.59 -4.79
N ALA A 190 6.02 21.44 -5.36
CA ALA A 190 6.65 21.17 -6.65
C ALA A 190 7.44 19.85 -6.69
N ASN A 191 8.13 19.49 -5.60
CA ASN A 191 8.85 18.22 -5.49
C ASN A 191 7.90 17.00 -5.44
N VAL A 192 6.75 17.12 -4.76
CA VAL A 192 5.71 16.07 -4.73
C VAL A 192 5.07 15.91 -6.10
N LEU A 193 4.80 17.02 -6.81
CA LEU A 193 4.27 16.99 -8.18
C LEU A 193 5.26 16.31 -9.14
N LEU A 194 6.55 16.67 -9.09
CA LEU A 194 7.59 16.05 -9.89
C LEU A 194 7.66 14.54 -9.64
N GLY A 195 7.64 14.13 -8.37
CA GLY A 195 7.59 12.72 -7.99
C GLY A 195 6.38 12.01 -8.59
N LYS A 196 5.19 12.62 -8.49
CA LYS A 196 3.98 12.06 -9.09
C LYS A 196 4.07 11.97 -10.62
N GLN A 197 4.68 12.95 -11.29
CA GLN A 197 4.88 12.90 -12.74
C GLN A 197 5.79 11.74 -13.15
N LEU A 198 6.94 11.58 -12.49
CA LEU A 198 7.87 10.47 -12.72
C LEU A 198 7.22 9.11 -12.43
N PHE A 199 6.39 9.02 -11.39
CA PHE A 199 5.68 7.80 -11.01
C PHE A 199 4.78 7.24 -12.11
N TYR A 200 4.25 8.10 -12.99
CA TYR A 200 3.39 7.72 -14.11
C TYR A 200 4.14 7.52 -15.44
N ASP A 201 5.43 7.83 -15.49
CA ASP A 201 6.12 8.09 -16.74
C ASP A 201 7.06 6.97 -17.16
N ALA A 202 6.59 6.14 -18.09
CA ALA A 202 7.44 5.11 -18.71
C ALA A 202 8.25 5.68 -19.88
N ARG A 203 7.87 6.85 -20.42
CA ARG A 203 8.51 7.40 -21.62
C ARG A 203 9.91 7.96 -21.35
N ASP A 204 10.21 8.34 -20.11
CA ASP A 204 11.58 8.66 -19.69
C ASP A 204 12.43 7.38 -19.65
N THR A 205 13.47 7.32 -20.50
CA THR A 205 14.35 6.17 -20.64
C THR A 205 15.20 5.88 -19.39
N ARG A 206 15.27 6.85 -18.46
CA ARG A 206 15.85 6.62 -17.13
C ARG A 206 14.97 5.71 -16.27
N LEU A 207 13.66 5.77 -16.46
CA LEU A 207 12.68 5.00 -15.68
C LEU A 207 12.32 3.66 -16.31
N SER A 208 12.21 3.60 -17.64
CA SER A 208 11.81 2.38 -18.35
C SER A 208 12.44 2.30 -19.73
N ARG A 209 12.76 1.08 -20.14
CA ARG A 209 13.09 0.78 -21.53
C ARG A 209 11.83 0.78 -22.38
N ASP A 210 11.90 1.38 -23.58
CA ASP A 210 10.87 1.36 -24.62
C ASP A 210 9.43 1.68 -24.12
N ALA A 211 9.28 2.53 -23.10
CA ALA A 211 7.99 2.98 -22.55
C ALA A 211 7.05 1.90 -21.98
N TYR A 212 7.59 0.75 -21.60
CA TYR A 212 6.78 -0.40 -21.17
C TYR A 212 6.23 -0.39 -19.76
N MET A 213 6.82 0.31 -18.80
CA MET A 213 6.33 0.24 -17.42
C MET A 213 6.64 1.50 -16.62
N SER A 214 5.70 1.92 -15.80
CA SER A 214 5.92 2.91 -14.75
C SER A 214 5.43 2.36 -13.42
N CYS A 215 5.67 3.10 -12.32
CA CYS A 215 5.15 2.70 -11.02
C CYS A 215 3.61 2.62 -11.03
N ALA A 216 2.96 3.55 -11.73
CA ALA A 216 1.51 3.58 -11.91
C ALA A 216 0.94 2.37 -12.65
N SER A 217 1.78 1.64 -13.41
CA SER A 217 1.34 0.39 -14.05
C SER A 217 0.87 -0.62 -13.01
N CYS A 218 1.46 -0.70 -11.81
CA CYS A 218 1.01 -1.63 -10.75
C CYS A 218 0.39 -0.91 -9.54
N HIS A 219 0.68 0.38 -9.38
CA HIS A 219 0.26 1.19 -8.24
C HIS A 219 -0.50 2.45 -8.68
N ASN A 220 -1.47 2.32 -9.58
CA ASN A 220 -2.22 3.48 -10.08
C ASN A 220 -2.85 4.28 -8.92
N ASP A 221 -2.68 5.61 -8.94
CA ASP A 221 -3.01 6.56 -7.86
C ASP A 221 -2.41 6.20 -6.49
N GLY A 222 -1.28 5.50 -6.50
CA GLY A 222 -0.62 4.98 -5.30
C GLY A 222 -1.33 3.77 -4.69
N SER A 223 -2.32 3.19 -5.35
CA SER A 223 -3.02 1.99 -4.89
C SER A 223 -2.24 0.71 -5.26
N HIS A 224 -2.94 -0.37 -5.53
CA HIS A 224 -2.42 -1.65 -6.01
C HIS A 224 -3.27 -2.14 -7.19
N ASP A 225 -2.78 -3.13 -7.93
CA ASP A 225 -3.45 -3.77 -9.07
C ASP A 225 -4.27 -5.00 -8.69
N GLY A 226 -4.23 -5.39 -7.41
CA GLY A 226 -4.88 -6.60 -6.88
C GLY A 226 -4.32 -7.88 -7.49
N ARG A 227 -3.06 -7.86 -7.97
CA ARG A 227 -2.39 -9.03 -8.55
C ARG A 227 -1.31 -9.57 -7.62
N THR A 228 -1.00 -10.85 -7.84
CA THR A 228 0.20 -11.50 -7.29
C THR A 228 1.19 -11.75 -8.40
N TRP A 229 2.39 -11.20 -8.24
CA TRP A 229 3.50 -11.29 -9.18
C TRP A 229 4.51 -12.33 -8.74
N ASP A 230 5.18 -12.97 -9.69
CA ASP A 230 6.31 -13.85 -9.42
C ASP A 230 7.61 -13.06 -9.57
N LEU A 231 8.13 -12.59 -8.44
CA LEU A 231 9.36 -11.80 -8.35
C LEU A 231 10.59 -12.65 -8.00
N THR A 232 10.54 -13.96 -8.29
CA THR A 232 11.62 -14.90 -7.95
C THR A 232 12.96 -14.51 -8.58
N ALA A 233 12.95 -13.99 -9.81
CA ALA A 233 14.16 -13.54 -10.48
C ALA A 233 14.81 -12.32 -9.80
N GLN A 234 14.04 -11.56 -9.01
CA GLN A 234 14.52 -10.44 -8.21
C GLN A 234 14.93 -10.88 -6.78
N GLY A 235 15.04 -12.19 -6.53
CA GLY A 235 15.40 -12.74 -5.22
C GLY A 235 14.25 -12.74 -4.21
N GLU A 236 13.04 -12.38 -4.64
CA GLU A 236 11.81 -12.50 -3.86
C GLU A 236 11.12 -13.83 -4.22
N GLY A 237 9.80 -13.89 -4.14
CA GLY A 237 8.98 -15.02 -4.57
C GLY A 237 7.64 -14.51 -5.09
N LEU A 238 6.56 -15.26 -4.85
CA LEU A 238 5.21 -14.75 -5.09
C LEU A 238 4.92 -13.59 -4.14
N ARG A 239 4.60 -12.43 -4.71
CA ARG A 239 4.31 -11.18 -3.99
C ARG A 239 3.01 -10.55 -4.47
N ASN A 240 2.07 -10.37 -3.55
CA ASN A 240 0.89 -9.55 -3.76
C ASN A 240 1.29 -8.07 -3.75
N THR A 241 0.74 -7.28 -4.67
CA THR A 241 1.05 -5.84 -4.74
C THR A 241 0.53 -5.11 -3.49
N ILE A 242 1.42 -4.39 -2.80
CA ILE A 242 1.07 -3.61 -1.59
C ILE A 242 0.48 -2.26 -2.01
N SER A 243 -0.67 -1.86 -1.44
CA SER A 243 -1.16 -0.49 -1.61
C SER A 243 -0.24 0.52 -0.93
N LEU A 244 0.15 1.59 -1.63
CA LEU A 244 0.97 2.68 -1.08
C LEU A 244 0.11 3.74 -0.36
N ARG A 245 -1.21 3.76 -0.61
CA ARG A 245 -2.14 4.72 -0.02
C ARG A 245 -2.14 4.62 1.50
N GLY A 246 -1.95 5.78 2.14
CA GLY A 246 -1.90 5.93 3.58
C GLY A 246 -0.64 5.36 4.24
N ARG A 247 0.29 4.76 3.50
CA ARG A 247 1.51 4.17 4.08
C ARG A 247 2.61 5.20 4.36
N ALA A 248 2.48 6.39 3.75
CA ALA A 248 3.39 7.53 3.94
C ALA A 248 4.87 7.15 3.71
N GLY A 249 5.16 6.42 2.63
CA GLY A 249 6.48 5.85 2.38
C GLY A 249 6.87 4.87 3.48
N LEU A 250 7.79 5.28 4.36
CA LEU A 250 8.29 4.48 5.47
C LEU A 250 7.45 4.64 6.76
N GLY A 251 6.30 5.32 6.70
CA GLY A 251 5.49 5.63 7.89
C GLY A 251 5.09 4.39 8.70
N HIS A 252 5.03 3.22 8.06
CA HIS A 252 4.72 1.94 8.69
C HIS A 252 5.93 1.01 8.83
N GLY A 253 7.12 1.46 8.45
CA GLY A 253 8.35 0.69 8.45
C GLY A 253 9.02 0.60 7.09
N ARG A 254 9.97 -0.33 7.02
CA ARG A 254 10.66 -0.75 5.80
C ARG A 254 9.68 -1.26 4.74
N LEU A 255 10.08 -1.13 3.47
CA LEU A 255 9.27 -1.49 2.32
C LEU A 255 9.48 -2.96 1.93
N HIS A 256 8.57 -3.45 1.07
CA HIS A 256 8.35 -4.85 0.71
C HIS A 256 7.90 -5.77 1.85
N TRP A 257 7.25 -6.87 1.46
CA TRP A 257 6.87 -7.96 2.36
C TRP A 257 8.05 -8.59 3.10
N SER A 258 9.25 -8.54 2.53
CA SER A 258 10.47 -9.07 3.14
C SER A 258 11.22 -8.05 4.00
N SER A 259 10.72 -6.82 4.12
CA SER A 259 11.39 -5.71 4.82
C SER A 259 12.88 -5.61 4.49
N ASN A 260 13.15 -5.42 3.20
CA ASN A 260 14.52 -5.35 2.69
C ASN A 260 14.89 -3.98 2.14
N PHE A 261 13.97 -3.02 2.14
CA PHE A 261 14.18 -1.66 1.61
C PHE A 261 13.96 -0.67 2.75
N ASP A 262 14.95 0.17 3.06
CA ASP A 262 14.86 1.16 4.14
C ASP A 262 14.78 2.60 3.67
N GLU A 263 14.70 2.81 2.37
CA GLU A 263 14.35 4.08 1.72
C GLU A 263 13.55 3.85 0.43
N VAL A 264 12.68 4.79 0.04
CA VAL A 264 11.94 4.68 -1.24
C VAL A 264 12.92 4.72 -2.43
N GLN A 265 14.06 5.37 -2.25
CA GLN A 265 15.11 5.49 -3.25
C GLN A 265 15.75 4.13 -3.61
N ASP A 266 15.58 3.08 -2.80
CA ASP A 266 16.03 1.73 -3.11
C ASP A 266 15.40 1.16 -4.39
N PHE A 267 14.25 1.69 -4.80
CA PHE A 267 13.59 1.32 -6.06
C PHE A 267 14.40 1.70 -7.31
N GLU A 268 15.46 2.51 -7.20
CA GLU A 268 16.46 2.71 -8.26
C GLU A 268 16.99 1.37 -8.82
N GLY A 269 17.18 0.37 -7.97
CA GLY A 269 17.58 -0.97 -8.40
C GLY A 269 16.53 -1.66 -9.28
N GLN A 270 15.24 -1.50 -8.96
CA GLN A 270 14.16 -2.09 -9.74
C GLN A 270 13.87 -1.33 -11.04
N ILE A 271 14.03 0.00 -11.04
CA ILE A 271 14.00 0.83 -12.25
C ILE A 271 14.99 0.26 -13.28
N ARG A 272 16.21 -0.05 -12.84
CA ARG A 272 17.26 -0.59 -13.71
C ARG A 272 17.03 -2.05 -14.09
N ALA A 273 16.74 -2.92 -13.11
CA ALA A 273 16.73 -4.36 -13.32
C ALA A 273 15.42 -4.91 -13.90
N LEU A 274 14.27 -4.35 -13.51
CA LEU A 274 12.95 -4.83 -13.94
C LEU A 274 12.40 -4.00 -15.11
N ALA A 275 12.39 -2.67 -14.98
CA ALA A 275 11.88 -1.79 -16.03
C ALA A 275 12.91 -1.53 -17.15
N GLY A 276 14.19 -1.89 -16.93
CA GLY A 276 15.27 -1.72 -17.91
C GLY A 276 15.70 -0.27 -18.12
N GLY A 277 15.32 0.65 -17.23
CA GLY A 277 15.71 2.05 -17.29
C GLY A 277 17.19 2.27 -16.99
N THR A 278 17.74 3.41 -17.41
CA THR A 278 19.14 3.77 -17.09
C THR A 278 19.32 4.30 -15.67
N GLY A 279 18.24 4.53 -14.92
CA GLY A 279 18.23 5.00 -13.54
C GLY A 279 18.20 6.52 -13.38
N LEU A 280 17.67 6.98 -12.25
CA LEU A 280 17.54 8.41 -11.91
C LEU A 280 18.77 8.97 -11.18
N MET A 281 19.76 8.13 -10.88
CA MET A 281 21.08 8.57 -10.44
C MET A 281 22.16 8.12 -11.42
N SER A 282 23.35 8.71 -11.36
CA SER A 282 24.46 8.26 -12.20
C SER A 282 25.01 6.91 -11.75
N ASP A 283 25.52 6.11 -12.69
CA ASP A 283 26.14 4.81 -12.40
C ASP A 283 27.31 4.93 -11.41
N ALA A 284 28.07 6.03 -11.48
CA ALA A 284 29.17 6.30 -10.57
C ALA A 284 28.69 6.44 -9.12
N LEU A 285 27.60 7.18 -8.89
CA LEU A 285 27.02 7.33 -7.55
C LEU A 285 26.36 6.02 -7.09
N PHE A 286 25.63 5.35 -7.98
CA PHE A 286 24.93 4.09 -7.67
C PHE A 286 25.89 3.00 -7.20
N ASN A 287 27.06 2.90 -7.84
CA ASN A 287 28.06 1.87 -7.54
C ASN A 287 29.11 2.30 -6.50
N THR A 288 28.96 3.48 -5.88
CA THR A 288 29.87 3.90 -4.80
C THR A 288 29.56 3.13 -3.51
N GLY A 289 30.56 2.41 -2.98
CA GLY A 289 30.43 1.63 -1.75
C GLY A 289 29.38 0.53 -1.89
N THR A 290 28.43 0.48 -0.96
CA THR A 290 27.31 -0.48 -0.98
C THR A 290 26.00 0.15 -1.47
N ARG A 291 26.03 1.34 -2.07
CA ARG A 291 24.80 2.09 -2.40
C ARG A 291 23.85 1.35 -3.34
N ASN A 292 24.36 0.50 -4.23
CA ASN A 292 23.53 -0.32 -5.09
C ASN A 292 22.73 -1.42 -4.36
N GLN A 293 22.93 -1.58 -3.04
CA GLN A 293 22.20 -2.53 -2.21
C GLN A 293 21.05 -1.82 -1.47
N PRO A 294 19.87 -2.47 -1.32
CA PRO A 294 18.72 -1.87 -0.63
C PRO A 294 18.87 -1.55 0.86
N LEU A 295 19.85 -2.13 1.57
CA LEU A 295 20.16 -1.77 2.96
C LEU A 295 21.61 -1.27 3.09
N GLY A 296 22.15 -0.77 1.98
CA GLY A 296 23.52 -0.30 1.88
C GLY A 296 23.65 1.18 2.25
N THR A 297 24.68 1.84 1.71
CA THR A 297 24.80 3.29 1.81
C THR A 297 23.57 3.97 1.22
N SER A 298 22.99 4.93 1.94
CA SER A 298 21.77 5.64 1.51
C SER A 298 21.93 6.34 0.15
N LYS A 299 20.85 6.31 -0.61
CA LYS A 299 20.59 6.98 -1.90
C LYS A 299 19.82 8.29 -1.71
N ALA A 300 19.19 8.50 -0.56
CA ALA A 300 18.55 9.77 -0.23
C ALA A 300 19.55 10.94 -0.38
N GLY A 301 19.08 12.05 -0.97
CA GLY A 301 19.92 13.22 -1.24
C GLY A 301 20.90 13.09 -2.40
N GLN A 302 20.95 11.94 -3.10
CA GLN A 302 21.87 11.74 -4.22
C GLN A 302 21.28 12.09 -5.59
N SER A 303 19.95 12.16 -5.69
CA SER A 303 19.22 12.53 -6.91
C SER A 303 17.93 13.25 -6.55
N ALA A 304 17.74 14.44 -7.10
CA ALA A 304 16.54 15.24 -6.85
C ALA A 304 15.26 14.54 -7.32
N GLU A 305 15.34 13.79 -8.42
CA GLU A 305 14.23 13.01 -8.97
C GLU A 305 13.90 11.76 -8.13
N LEU A 306 14.90 11.07 -7.58
CA LEU A 306 14.65 9.97 -6.63
C LEU A 306 14.04 10.49 -5.33
N ASP A 307 14.52 11.63 -4.83
CA ASP A 307 13.95 12.28 -3.65
C ASP A 307 12.53 12.82 -3.93
N ALA A 308 12.24 13.25 -5.16
CA ALA A 308 10.91 13.63 -5.58
C ALA A 308 9.95 12.42 -5.58
N LEU A 309 10.35 11.26 -6.11
CA LEU A 309 9.58 10.02 -6.00
C LEU A 309 9.32 9.64 -4.54
N ALA A 310 10.35 9.72 -3.69
CA ALA A 310 10.22 9.48 -2.25
C ALA A 310 9.24 10.48 -1.60
N ALA A 311 9.29 11.76 -1.97
CA ALA A 311 8.37 12.78 -1.48
C ALA A 311 6.92 12.50 -1.91
N TYR A 312 6.69 12.05 -3.15
CA TYR A 312 5.36 11.65 -3.60
C TYR A 312 4.83 10.45 -2.82
N VAL A 313 5.59 9.36 -2.72
CA VAL A 313 5.16 8.17 -1.97
C VAL A 313 4.96 8.51 -0.48
N GLY A 314 5.82 9.36 0.09
CA GLY A 314 5.70 9.90 1.44
C GLY A 314 4.43 10.74 1.66
N SER A 315 3.97 11.45 0.62
CA SER A 315 2.75 12.28 0.68
C SER A 315 1.45 11.46 0.74
N LEU A 316 1.49 10.16 0.39
CA LEU A 316 0.36 9.24 0.46
C LEU A 316 0.08 8.82 1.92
N ASN A 317 -0.28 9.77 2.77
CA ASN A 317 -0.44 9.59 4.22
C ASN A 317 -1.90 9.61 4.70
N GLN A 318 -2.86 9.74 3.77
CA GLN A 318 -4.29 9.76 4.09
C GLN A 318 -4.88 8.36 3.96
N MET A 319 -5.54 7.91 5.01
CA MET A 319 -6.36 6.69 5.04
C MET A 319 -7.83 7.06 4.91
N PRO A 320 -8.60 6.45 3.99
CA PRO A 320 -10.03 6.70 3.89
C PRO A 320 -10.80 6.30 5.16
N LEU A 321 -12.03 6.79 5.24
CA LEU A 321 -13.06 6.26 6.15
C LEU A 321 -13.53 4.90 5.61
N SER A 322 -13.97 4.00 6.49
CA SER A 322 -14.49 2.71 6.02
C SER A 322 -15.92 2.88 5.49
N ALA A 323 -16.10 2.64 4.18
CA ALA A 323 -17.42 2.64 3.55
C ALA A 323 -18.34 1.50 4.01
N ALA A 324 -17.81 0.51 4.74
CA ALA A 324 -18.57 -0.65 5.24
C ALA A 324 -19.21 -0.40 6.61
N ARG A 325 -19.00 0.77 7.22
CA ARG A 325 -19.63 1.18 8.47
C ARG A 325 -21.07 1.63 8.25
N SER A 326 -21.81 1.80 9.35
CA SER A 326 -23.15 2.39 9.30
C SER A 326 -23.09 3.84 8.81
N SER A 327 -24.25 4.42 8.44
CA SER A 327 -24.34 5.81 7.96
C SER A 327 -23.87 6.85 8.98
N SER A 328 -23.86 6.53 10.27
CA SER A 328 -23.30 7.37 11.34
C SER A 328 -21.79 7.20 11.52
N GLY A 329 -21.14 6.31 10.76
CA GLY A 329 -19.74 5.91 10.93
C GLY A 329 -19.52 4.90 12.06
N ALA A 330 -20.57 4.45 12.76
CA ALA A 330 -20.44 3.44 13.80
C ALA A 330 -20.21 2.04 13.21
N LEU A 331 -19.46 1.21 13.95
CA LEU A 331 -19.33 -0.22 13.64
C LEU A 331 -20.70 -0.90 13.65
N THR A 332 -20.90 -1.83 12.72
CA THR A 332 -22.05 -2.74 12.77
C THR A 332 -21.98 -3.64 14.01
N ALA A 333 -23.11 -4.23 14.43
CA ALA A 333 -23.14 -5.15 15.58
C ALA A 333 -22.17 -6.33 15.43
N ALA A 334 -22.10 -6.93 14.23
CA ALA A 334 -21.15 -8.00 13.91
C ALA A 334 -19.69 -7.52 14.00
N ALA A 335 -19.38 -6.34 13.48
CA ALA A 335 -18.05 -5.75 13.61
C ALA A 335 -17.69 -5.41 15.07
N GLN A 336 -18.65 -4.97 15.89
CA GLN A 336 -18.42 -4.74 17.32
C GLN A 336 -18.11 -6.06 18.05
N ALA A 337 -18.80 -7.16 17.71
CA ALA A 337 -18.48 -8.49 18.22
C ALA A 337 -17.08 -8.94 17.74
N GLY A 338 -16.77 -8.76 16.45
CA GLY A 338 -15.47 -9.10 15.87
C GLY A 338 -14.31 -8.31 16.47
N ARG A 339 -14.58 -7.07 16.87
CA ARG A 339 -13.64 -6.21 17.59
C ARG A 339 -13.28 -6.79 18.96
N ALA A 340 -14.25 -7.40 19.65
CA ALA A 340 -13.99 -8.10 20.91
C ALA A 340 -13.18 -9.40 20.66
N VAL A 341 -13.48 -10.13 19.59
CA VAL A 341 -12.70 -11.32 19.18
C VAL A 341 -11.25 -10.93 18.89
N PHE A 342 -11.00 -9.85 18.13
CA PHE A 342 -9.65 -9.35 17.83
C PHE A 342 -8.83 -9.11 19.11
N ALA A 343 -9.43 -8.47 20.10
CA ALA A 343 -8.80 -8.21 21.39
C ALA A 343 -8.54 -9.49 22.19
N ALA A 344 -9.52 -10.39 22.27
CA ALA A 344 -9.45 -11.63 23.03
C ALA A 344 -8.42 -12.62 22.45
N GLN A 345 -8.28 -12.67 21.13
CA GLN A 345 -7.30 -13.52 20.44
C GLN A 345 -5.89 -12.91 20.40
N GLY A 346 -5.69 -11.73 20.99
CA GLY A 346 -4.38 -11.10 21.09
C GLY A 346 -3.80 -10.64 19.74
N CYS A 347 -4.65 -10.36 18.74
CA CYS A 347 -4.20 -9.93 17.42
C CYS A 347 -3.34 -8.66 17.48
N ALA A 348 -3.62 -7.78 18.45
CA ALA A 348 -2.84 -6.57 18.73
C ALA A 348 -1.39 -6.82 19.18
N SER A 349 -0.98 -8.08 19.45
CA SER A 349 0.42 -8.41 19.71
C SER A 349 1.32 -8.17 18.49
N CYS A 350 0.78 -8.39 17.29
CA CYS A 350 1.45 -8.09 16.02
C CYS A 350 0.78 -6.92 15.29
N HIS A 351 -0.55 -6.83 15.30
CA HIS A 351 -1.31 -5.77 14.61
C HIS A 351 -1.79 -4.68 15.57
N GLY A 352 -0.91 -4.19 16.44
CA GLY A 352 -1.24 -3.25 17.51
C GLY A 352 -1.13 -1.77 17.15
N GLY A 353 -1.41 -0.93 18.14
CA GLY A 353 -1.16 0.52 18.09
C GLY A 353 -2.03 1.28 17.08
N ALA A 354 -1.67 2.54 16.84
CA ALA A 354 -2.38 3.41 15.91
C ALA A 354 -2.14 3.02 14.44
N SER A 355 -1.08 2.30 14.11
CA SER A 355 -0.80 1.83 12.75
C SER A 355 -1.51 0.51 12.42
N PHE A 356 -2.08 -0.20 13.40
CA PHE A 356 -2.52 -1.60 13.23
C PHE A 356 -1.39 -2.52 12.72
N ALA A 357 -0.16 -2.19 13.08
CA ALA A 357 1.07 -2.92 12.76
C ALA A 357 2.13 -2.57 13.79
N ASN A 358 2.58 -3.57 14.55
CA ASN A 358 3.70 -3.44 15.47
C ASN A 358 5.01 -3.79 14.75
N GLY A 359 6.10 -3.15 15.16
CA GLY A 359 7.44 -3.48 14.69
C GLY A 359 8.04 -2.53 13.68
N GLY A 360 7.26 -1.60 13.09
CA GLY A 360 7.79 -0.55 12.21
C GLY A 360 8.72 -1.08 11.12
N GLY A 361 8.36 -2.21 10.49
CA GLY A 361 9.20 -2.84 9.47
C GLY A 361 10.33 -3.71 10.01
N THR A 362 10.53 -3.87 11.31
CA THR A 362 11.64 -4.69 11.87
C THR A 362 11.19 -6.03 12.43
N LEU A 363 9.88 -6.21 12.61
CA LEU A 363 9.29 -7.46 13.07
C LEU A 363 8.92 -8.32 11.86
N LEU A 364 9.81 -9.24 11.51
CA LEU A 364 9.52 -10.31 10.55
C LEU A 364 8.89 -11.49 11.29
N ALA A 365 7.69 -11.90 10.89
CA ALA A 365 6.96 -13.00 11.50
C ALA A 365 6.63 -14.10 10.48
N ASP A 366 6.85 -15.37 10.83
CA ASP A 366 6.29 -16.51 10.11
C ASP A 366 5.01 -16.99 10.83
N VAL A 367 3.86 -16.64 10.25
CA VAL A 367 2.56 -17.11 10.73
C VAL A 367 2.16 -18.47 10.14
N GLY A 368 3.08 -19.20 9.52
CA GLY A 368 2.80 -20.48 8.85
C GLY A 368 2.47 -20.36 7.38
N THR A 369 2.69 -19.19 6.78
CA THR A 369 2.40 -18.90 5.37
C THR A 369 3.64 -18.90 4.49
N ILE A 370 4.85 -19.00 5.07
CA ILE A 370 6.08 -19.13 4.28
C ILE A 370 6.12 -20.49 3.60
N LYS A 371 6.23 -20.47 2.27
CA LYS A 371 6.31 -21.62 1.38
C LYS A 371 7.63 -21.56 0.59
N ALA A 372 7.96 -22.62 -0.14
CA ALA A 372 9.07 -22.58 -1.10
C ALA A 372 8.90 -21.44 -2.13
N SER A 373 7.66 -21.11 -2.49
CA SER A 373 7.31 -20.00 -3.38
C SER A 373 7.41 -18.61 -2.76
N SER A 374 7.69 -18.50 -1.45
CA SER A 374 7.83 -17.19 -0.76
C SER A 374 9.18 -16.53 -1.01
N GLY A 375 10.13 -17.24 -1.60
CA GLY A 375 11.40 -16.67 -2.02
C GLY A 375 12.40 -16.44 -0.89
N LYS A 376 13.28 -15.46 -1.10
CA LYS A 376 14.40 -15.13 -0.23
C LYS A 376 14.29 -13.70 0.30
N ARG A 377 15.20 -13.34 1.21
CA ARG A 377 15.43 -11.96 1.65
C ARG A 377 16.90 -11.62 1.43
N LEU A 378 17.17 -10.73 0.48
CA LEU A 378 18.55 -10.30 0.13
C LEU A 378 19.48 -11.50 -0.17
N GLY A 379 18.98 -12.48 -0.92
CA GLY A 379 19.73 -13.69 -1.28
C GLY A 379 19.83 -14.76 -0.18
N ALA A 380 19.39 -14.47 1.04
CA ALA A 380 19.39 -15.41 2.17
C ALA A 380 17.98 -15.99 2.44
N LEU A 381 17.91 -16.94 3.39
CA LEU A 381 16.63 -17.48 3.87
C LEU A 381 15.69 -16.35 4.32
N LEU A 382 14.42 -16.43 3.95
CA LEU A 382 13.38 -15.51 4.41
C LEU A 382 12.95 -15.91 5.84
N PRO A 383 13.26 -15.11 6.88
CA PRO A 383 12.98 -15.50 8.27
C PRO A 383 11.52 -15.27 8.70
N GLY A 384 10.78 -14.48 7.93
CA GLY A 384 9.45 -13.99 8.27
C GLY A 384 8.96 -13.00 7.21
N ILE A 385 7.70 -12.59 7.32
CA ILE A 385 7.08 -11.52 6.54
C ILE A 385 6.88 -10.30 7.45
N ASP A 386 7.10 -9.11 6.92
CA ASP A 386 6.79 -7.87 7.64
C ASP A 386 5.30 -7.81 7.97
N VAL A 387 4.97 -7.44 9.20
CA VAL A 387 3.58 -7.43 9.67
C VAL A 387 2.85 -6.25 9.03
N PRO A 388 1.94 -6.47 8.06
CA PRO A 388 1.30 -5.37 7.36
C PRO A 388 0.31 -4.66 8.29
N THR A 389 0.12 -3.37 8.05
CA THR A 389 -1.00 -2.63 8.65
C THR A 389 -2.33 -3.23 8.20
N LEU A 390 -3.28 -3.34 9.15
CA LEU A 390 -4.66 -3.72 8.84
C LEU A 390 -5.55 -2.53 8.47
N ARG A 391 -5.01 -1.32 8.41
CA ARG A 391 -5.78 -0.15 7.95
C ARG A 391 -6.15 -0.29 6.48
N ASP A 392 -7.44 -0.17 6.22
CA ASP A 392 -8.07 -0.32 4.90
C ASP A 392 -7.85 -1.68 4.24
N VAL A 393 -7.58 -2.72 5.06
CA VAL A 393 -7.33 -4.08 4.56
C VAL A 393 -8.48 -4.59 3.69
N ALA A 394 -9.72 -4.15 3.95
CA ALA A 394 -10.88 -4.47 3.11
C ALA A 394 -10.67 -4.21 1.61
N LEU A 395 -9.85 -3.21 1.26
CA LEU A 395 -9.63 -2.76 -0.10
C LEU A 395 -8.41 -3.40 -0.77
N THR A 396 -7.59 -4.16 -0.02
CA THR A 396 -6.25 -4.60 -0.48
C THR A 396 -6.16 -6.08 -0.80
N GLY A 397 -7.28 -6.71 -1.16
CA GLY A 397 -7.29 -8.10 -1.62
C GLY A 397 -6.52 -8.31 -2.94
N PRO A 398 -6.09 -9.55 -3.26
CA PRO A 398 -6.12 -10.72 -2.38
C PRO A 398 -5.15 -10.56 -1.19
N TYR A 399 -5.25 -11.43 -0.19
CA TYR A 399 -4.58 -11.27 1.10
C TYR A 399 -3.36 -12.18 1.27
N LEU A 400 -2.53 -11.84 2.27
CA LEU A 400 -1.21 -12.41 2.55
C LEU A 400 -0.14 -11.97 1.52
N HIS A 401 1.13 -12.25 1.84
CA HIS A 401 2.26 -11.82 1.01
C HIS A 401 2.23 -12.42 -0.38
N ASP A 402 1.63 -13.59 -0.58
CA ASP A 402 1.56 -14.31 -1.85
C ASP A 402 0.14 -14.33 -2.46
N GLY A 403 -0.78 -13.53 -1.92
CA GLY A 403 -2.16 -13.44 -2.40
C GLY A 403 -2.95 -14.75 -2.26
N SER A 404 -2.52 -15.70 -1.43
CA SER A 404 -3.15 -17.02 -1.35
C SER A 404 -4.50 -17.05 -0.60
N ALA A 405 -4.88 -15.96 0.06
CA ALA A 405 -6.18 -15.84 0.73
C ALA A 405 -7.14 -14.93 -0.06
N ALA A 406 -8.26 -15.49 -0.51
CA ALA A 406 -9.27 -14.76 -1.29
C ALA A 406 -10.22 -13.89 -0.42
N SER A 407 -10.25 -14.12 0.89
CA SER A 407 -11.12 -13.39 1.84
C SER A 407 -10.37 -13.08 3.13
N LEU A 408 -10.85 -12.09 3.89
CA LEU A 408 -10.31 -11.76 5.21
C LEU A 408 -10.41 -12.95 6.18
N ALA A 409 -11.51 -13.71 6.12
CA ALA A 409 -11.67 -14.93 6.91
C ALA A 409 -10.60 -15.99 6.57
N ALA A 410 -10.33 -16.21 5.28
CA ALA A 410 -9.26 -17.12 4.85
C ALA A 410 -7.88 -16.64 5.31
N ALA A 411 -7.63 -15.32 5.29
CA ALA A 411 -6.39 -14.75 5.77
C ALA A 411 -6.21 -14.94 7.29
N VAL A 412 -7.27 -14.80 8.08
CA VAL A 412 -7.26 -15.08 9.53
C VAL A 412 -6.97 -16.56 9.79
N GLN A 413 -7.65 -17.48 9.10
CA GLN A 413 -7.45 -18.92 9.26
C GLN A 413 -6.05 -19.39 8.87
N ALA A 414 -5.36 -18.67 7.99
CA ALA A 414 -3.99 -19.00 7.59
C ALA A 414 -2.96 -18.77 8.72
N HIS A 415 -3.33 -18.07 9.80
CA HIS A 415 -2.43 -17.88 10.95
C HIS A 415 -2.29 -19.19 11.74
N ARG A 416 -1.05 -19.67 11.89
CA ARG A 416 -0.71 -20.89 12.63
C ARG A 416 -1.26 -20.83 14.06
N GLY A 417 -1.99 -21.86 14.45
CA GLY A 417 -2.60 -21.97 15.78
C GLY A 417 -3.90 -21.20 15.95
N MET A 418 -4.41 -20.55 14.89
CA MET A 418 -5.71 -19.87 14.92
C MET A 418 -6.84 -20.86 14.63
N SER A 419 -7.75 -21.04 15.58
CA SER A 419 -8.97 -21.83 15.41
C SER A 419 -10.12 -21.11 16.11
N LEU A 420 -11.01 -20.51 15.31
CA LEU A 420 -12.16 -19.75 15.79
C LEU A 420 -13.46 -20.47 15.41
N ALA A 421 -14.48 -20.33 16.24
CA ALA A 421 -15.84 -20.72 15.85
C ALA A 421 -16.27 -19.91 14.62
N ALA A 422 -17.11 -20.48 13.74
CA ALA A 422 -17.51 -19.85 12.48
C ALA A 422 -18.07 -18.43 12.70
N ALA A 423 -18.95 -18.26 13.69
CA ALA A 423 -19.52 -16.94 14.02
C ALA A 423 -18.44 -15.92 14.46
N ASP A 424 -17.44 -16.34 15.24
CA ASP A 424 -16.36 -15.45 15.68
C ASP A 424 -15.44 -15.08 14.53
N LEU A 425 -15.17 -16.03 13.62
CA LEU A 425 -14.41 -15.77 12.41
C LEU A 425 -15.11 -14.77 11.49
N ASP A 426 -16.41 -14.95 11.26
CA ASP A 426 -17.23 -14.06 10.43
C ASP A 426 -17.32 -12.66 11.03
N ASN A 427 -17.54 -12.59 12.35
CA ASN A 427 -17.54 -11.33 13.09
C ASN A 427 -16.17 -10.64 12.98
N LEU A 428 -15.07 -11.36 13.19
CA LEU A 428 -13.71 -10.83 13.08
C LEU A 428 -13.42 -10.34 11.66
N ALA A 429 -13.74 -11.12 10.63
CA ALA A 429 -13.59 -10.71 9.23
C ALA A 429 -14.42 -9.45 8.92
N THR A 430 -15.64 -9.35 9.47
CA THR A 430 -16.49 -8.16 9.34
C THR A 430 -15.86 -6.94 10.03
N TYR A 431 -15.25 -7.13 11.20
CA TYR A 431 -14.50 -6.07 11.87
C TYR A 431 -13.29 -5.61 11.05
N LEU A 432 -12.47 -6.53 10.55
CA LEU A 432 -11.34 -6.22 9.67
C LEU A 432 -11.79 -5.43 8.42
N GLY A 433 -12.95 -5.78 7.86
CA GLY A 433 -13.59 -5.06 6.76
C GLY A 433 -14.00 -3.61 7.08
N GLN A 434 -14.16 -3.29 8.37
CA GLN A 434 -14.59 -1.98 8.88
C GLN A 434 -13.45 -1.16 9.51
N ILE A 435 -12.19 -1.61 9.46
CA ILE A 435 -11.03 -0.82 9.92
C ILE A 435 -10.72 0.28 8.91
N GLY A 436 -11.25 1.48 9.16
CA GLY A 436 -10.85 2.74 8.50
C GLY A 436 -10.15 3.71 9.46
N SER A 437 -9.96 4.95 9.02
CA SER A 437 -9.34 6.03 9.83
C SER A 437 -10.13 6.39 11.10
N GLU A 438 -11.39 5.98 11.23
CA GLU A 438 -12.20 6.21 12.44
C GLU A 438 -11.78 5.32 13.62
N GLU A 439 -11.11 4.18 13.38
CA GLU A 439 -10.46 3.47 14.48
C GLU A 439 -9.13 4.15 14.80
N VAL A 440 -9.04 4.75 15.99
CA VAL A 440 -7.84 5.47 16.45
C VAL A 440 -6.67 4.50 16.68
N ALA A 441 -6.94 3.31 17.22
CA ALA A 441 -5.92 2.28 17.48
C ALA A 441 -6.52 0.87 17.48
N ALA A 442 -5.64 -0.12 17.31
CA ALA A 442 -6.01 -1.53 17.36
C ALA A 442 -6.64 -1.91 18.72
N PRO A 443 -7.74 -2.68 18.72
CA PRO A 443 -8.36 -3.17 19.94
C PRO A 443 -7.41 -4.09 20.70
N ALA A 444 -7.29 -3.89 22.00
CA ALA A 444 -6.47 -4.73 22.85
C ALA A 444 -7.24 -5.16 24.09
N ALA A 445 -7.01 -6.38 24.56
CA ALA A 445 -7.45 -6.79 25.88
C ALA A 445 -6.69 -5.98 26.94
N LEU A 446 -7.31 -5.77 28.10
CA LEU A 446 -6.56 -5.33 29.27
C LEU A 446 -5.51 -6.39 29.62
N PRO A 447 -4.31 -6.00 30.08
CA PRO A 447 -3.34 -6.97 30.54
C PRO A 447 -3.91 -7.80 31.71
N ALA A 448 -3.45 -9.04 31.83
CA ALA A 448 -3.81 -9.90 32.96
C ALA A 448 -3.45 -9.23 34.29
N GLY A 449 -4.36 -9.32 35.27
CA GLY A 449 -4.19 -8.69 36.59
C GLY A 449 -4.51 -7.19 36.63
N ALA A 450 -5.10 -6.62 35.56
CA ALA A 450 -5.59 -5.24 35.59
C ALA A 450 -6.72 -5.08 36.63
N VAL A 451 -6.51 -4.17 37.59
CA VAL A 451 -7.46 -3.88 38.67
C VAL A 451 -8.18 -2.58 38.36
N ARG A 452 -9.52 -2.60 38.33
CA ARG A 452 -10.32 -1.38 38.18
C ARG A 452 -10.12 -0.46 39.39
N CYS A 453 -9.78 0.80 39.17
CA CYS A 453 -9.54 1.77 40.24
C CYS A 453 -10.50 2.96 40.25
N ALA A 454 -11.08 3.34 39.10
CA ALA A 454 -12.01 4.47 39.04
C ALA A 454 -12.96 4.38 37.85
N SER A 455 -14.15 4.97 37.99
CA SER A 455 -15.01 5.33 36.85
C SER A 455 -14.49 6.60 36.17
N GLU A 456 -14.93 6.88 34.93
CA GLU A 456 -14.69 8.16 34.27
C GLU A 456 -15.08 9.36 35.15
N ARG A 457 -14.24 10.39 35.14
CA ARG A 457 -14.23 11.58 36.02
C ARG A 457 -13.86 11.30 37.49
N GLY A 458 -13.59 10.06 37.86
CA GLY A 458 -13.05 9.69 39.17
C GLY A 458 -11.54 9.92 39.28
N ASN A 459 -10.96 9.48 40.41
CA ASN A 459 -9.53 9.52 40.65
C ASN A 459 -9.03 8.11 40.94
N CYS A 460 -8.08 7.61 40.13
CA CYS A 460 -7.53 6.26 40.25
C CYS A 460 -6.38 6.27 41.26
N SER A 461 -6.60 5.73 42.46
CA SER A 461 -5.57 5.61 43.50
C SER A 461 -4.79 4.31 43.34
N LEU A 462 -3.46 4.42 43.33
CA LEU A 462 -2.54 3.29 43.15
C LEU A 462 -1.93 2.82 44.48
N PRO A 463 -1.45 1.57 44.55
CA PRO A 463 -0.71 1.08 45.70
C PRO A 463 0.53 1.95 45.99
N SER A 464 0.66 2.42 47.23
CA SER A 464 1.78 3.28 47.64
C SER A 464 3.14 2.63 47.38
N GLY A 465 4.08 3.39 46.82
CA GLY A 465 5.46 2.97 46.61
C GLY A 465 5.69 2.00 45.45
N THR A 466 4.65 1.60 44.71
CA THR A 466 4.77 0.72 43.55
C THR A 466 4.36 1.45 42.27
N PRO A 467 5.27 1.62 41.29
CA PRO A 467 4.88 2.19 40.01
C PRO A 467 3.91 1.22 39.30
N ALA A 468 2.90 1.76 38.65
CA ALA A 468 1.90 1.03 37.90
C ALA A 468 1.70 1.65 36.51
N THR A 469 1.13 0.86 35.61
CA THR A 469 0.59 1.37 34.35
C THR A 469 -0.92 1.50 34.50
N VAL A 470 -1.45 2.70 34.23
CA VAL A 470 -2.88 2.99 34.29
C VAL A 470 -3.44 3.02 32.88
N TYR A 471 -4.52 2.28 32.66
CA TYR A 471 -5.27 2.14 31.42
C TYR A 471 -6.60 2.85 31.58
N TYR A 472 -6.93 3.73 30.64
CA TYR A 472 -8.21 4.42 30.57
C TYR A 472 -8.92 4.06 29.27
N GLY A 473 -10.19 3.66 29.36
CA GLY A 473 -10.99 3.35 28.19
C GLY A 473 -12.19 2.45 28.46
N ALA A 474 -12.71 1.88 27.36
CA ALA A 474 -13.87 0.98 27.35
C ALA A 474 -13.84 0.14 26.06
N ASP A 475 -14.56 -0.99 26.06
CA ASP A 475 -14.79 -1.84 24.88
C ASP A 475 -13.52 -2.15 24.09
N SER A 476 -12.46 -2.59 24.76
CA SER A 476 -11.16 -2.92 24.15
C SER A 476 -10.41 -1.74 23.49
N ARG A 477 -10.83 -0.49 23.68
CA ARG A 477 -10.05 0.72 23.37
C ARG A 477 -9.40 1.21 24.67
N TRP A 478 -8.08 1.31 24.70
CA TRP A 478 -7.36 1.75 25.90
C TRP A 478 -6.23 2.72 25.52
N VAL A 479 -6.13 3.83 26.25
CA VAL A 479 -4.89 4.63 26.34
C VAL A 479 -4.24 4.32 27.68
N SER A 480 -2.92 4.16 27.70
CA SER A 480 -2.19 3.83 28.93
C SER A 480 -1.09 4.83 29.25
N ILE A 481 -0.93 5.17 30.52
CA ILE A 481 0.20 5.94 31.05
C ILE A 481 0.98 5.04 32.01
N GLY A 482 2.29 4.90 31.77
CA GLY A 482 3.19 4.07 32.58
C GLY A 482 3.83 4.82 33.75
N ALA A 483 4.42 4.06 34.68
CA ALA A 483 5.21 4.56 35.81
C ALA A 483 4.48 5.57 36.73
N VAL A 484 3.16 5.46 36.85
CA VAL A 484 2.35 6.24 37.78
C VAL A 484 2.46 5.60 39.17
N ASN A 485 2.67 6.37 40.23
CA ASN A 485 2.92 5.83 41.57
C ASN A 485 2.09 6.50 42.69
N ALA A 486 1.12 7.31 42.30
CA ALA A 486 0.22 8.05 43.17
C ALA A 486 -1.20 7.97 42.59
N SER A 487 -2.04 8.98 42.84
CA SER A 487 -3.35 9.06 42.20
C SER A 487 -3.28 9.74 40.84
N ILE A 488 -4.09 9.28 39.88
CA ILE A 488 -4.22 9.89 38.56
C ILE A 488 -5.70 10.13 38.21
N ALA A 489 -6.01 11.31 37.70
CA ALA A 489 -7.38 11.66 37.34
C ALA A 489 -7.85 10.81 36.15
N CYS A 490 -9.01 10.16 36.30
CA CYS A 490 -9.55 9.22 35.33
C CYS A 490 -10.45 9.91 34.31
N ASN A 491 -9.89 10.70 33.40
CA ASN A 491 -10.69 11.52 32.50
C ASN A 491 -10.01 11.82 31.15
N ASN A 492 -10.78 12.42 30.24
CA ASN A 492 -10.33 12.74 28.88
C ASN A 492 -9.21 13.80 28.84
N SER A 493 -9.07 14.67 29.84
CA SER A 493 -7.97 15.66 29.86
C SER A 493 -6.60 15.03 30.11
N VAL A 494 -6.56 13.87 30.78
CA VAL A 494 -5.31 13.15 31.06
C VAL A 494 -4.98 12.15 29.96
N PHE A 495 -5.99 11.42 29.46
CA PHE A 495 -5.77 10.27 28.57
C PHE A 495 -6.27 10.48 27.13
N GLY A 496 -6.91 11.61 26.81
CA GLY A 496 -7.73 11.74 25.60
C GLY A 496 -9.03 10.95 25.69
N ASP A 497 -9.79 10.86 24.59
CA ASP A 497 -11.04 10.09 24.53
C ASP A 497 -10.89 8.82 23.66
N PRO A 498 -10.40 7.69 24.24
CA PRO A 498 -10.24 6.45 23.50
C PRO A 498 -11.55 5.83 23.00
N ALA A 499 -12.69 6.17 23.61
CA ALA A 499 -13.98 5.56 23.32
C ALA A 499 -15.07 6.65 23.38
N TYR A 500 -15.06 7.52 22.35
CA TYR A 500 -15.98 8.64 22.25
C TYR A 500 -17.44 8.17 22.29
N GLY A 501 -18.28 8.88 23.06
CA GLY A 501 -19.69 8.54 23.27
C GLY A 501 -19.94 7.34 24.20
N THR A 502 -18.89 6.70 24.73
CA THR A 502 -18.99 5.56 25.66
C THR A 502 -18.41 5.94 27.03
N GLY A 503 -19.07 5.49 28.10
CA GLY A 503 -18.58 5.67 29.47
C GLY A 503 -17.29 4.86 29.71
N LYS A 504 -16.22 5.52 30.16
CA LYS A 504 -14.90 4.90 30.34
C LYS A 504 -14.61 4.58 31.80
N ALA A 505 -13.55 3.81 32.04
CA ALA A 505 -13.05 3.53 33.38
C ALA A 505 -11.52 3.41 33.37
N CYS A 506 -10.92 3.58 34.56
CA CYS A 506 -9.50 3.36 34.78
C CYS A 506 -9.25 2.01 35.43
N TYR A 507 -8.22 1.34 34.93
CA TYR A 507 -7.64 0.12 35.45
C TYR A 507 -6.14 0.34 35.66
N TYR A 508 -5.51 -0.36 36.60
CA TYR A 508 -4.07 -0.34 36.74
C TYR A 508 -3.47 -1.73 36.82
N VAL A 509 -2.22 -1.84 36.39
CA VAL A 509 -1.38 -3.03 36.58
C VAL A 509 -0.12 -2.57 37.31
N ALA A 510 0.07 -3.06 38.54
CA ALA A 510 1.24 -2.74 39.34
C ALA A 510 2.50 -3.42 38.76
N ALA A 511 3.60 -2.69 38.66
CA ALA A 511 4.87 -3.26 38.21
C ALA A 511 5.43 -4.20 39.29
N THR A 512 6.05 -5.30 38.85
CA THR A 512 6.63 -6.28 39.77
C THR A 512 8.01 -5.81 40.19
N LYS A 513 8.28 -5.64 41.48
CA LYS A 513 9.62 -5.28 41.94
C LYS A 513 10.62 -6.35 41.52
N CYS A 514 11.67 -5.92 40.83
CA CYS A 514 12.69 -6.78 40.27
C CYS A 514 13.90 -6.89 41.20
N SER A 515 14.45 -5.74 41.59
CA SER A 515 15.65 -5.65 42.42
C SER A 515 15.75 -4.29 43.11
N ASN A 516 16.55 -4.19 44.16
CA ASN A 516 16.95 -2.90 44.73
C ASN A 516 18.04 -2.24 43.86
N GLU A 517 18.31 -0.94 44.08
CA GLU A 517 19.45 -0.25 43.49
C GLU A 517 20.77 -0.99 43.80
N ARG A 518 21.69 -1.00 42.83
CA ARG A 518 22.98 -1.71 42.82
C ARG A 518 22.91 -3.23 42.74
N ALA A 519 21.71 -3.81 42.64
CA ALA A 519 21.52 -5.23 42.34
C ALA A 519 21.23 -5.45 40.84
N THR A 520 21.06 -6.71 40.46
CA THR A 520 20.72 -7.11 39.08
C THR A 520 19.23 -7.41 38.99
N CYS A 521 18.58 -6.86 37.97
CA CYS A 521 17.21 -7.16 37.60
C CYS A 521 17.21 -8.18 36.44
N THR A 522 16.52 -9.31 36.60
CA THR A 522 16.50 -10.37 35.59
C THR A 522 15.11 -10.53 34.99
N VAL A 523 15.03 -10.39 33.67
CA VAL A 523 13.82 -10.69 32.90
C VAL A 523 13.74 -12.20 32.65
N PRO A 524 12.59 -12.86 32.91
CA PRO A 524 12.42 -14.29 32.64
C PRO A 524 12.82 -14.67 31.21
N ALA A 525 13.45 -15.84 31.05
CA ALA A 525 13.93 -16.32 29.77
C ALA A 525 12.80 -16.39 28.72
N GLY A 526 13.10 -15.98 27.49
CA GLY A 526 12.13 -15.94 26.39
C GLY A 526 11.15 -14.76 26.44
N ARG A 527 11.33 -13.80 27.35
CA ARG A 527 10.53 -12.57 27.42
C ARG A 527 11.39 -11.33 27.27
N THR A 528 10.78 -10.26 26.79
CA THR A 528 11.27 -8.90 26.92
C THR A 528 10.38 -8.13 27.88
N ALA A 529 10.95 -7.21 28.65
CA ALA A 529 10.21 -6.39 29.60
C ALA A 529 10.64 -4.92 29.51
N THR A 530 9.81 -4.05 30.08
CA THR A 530 10.22 -2.68 30.38
C THR A 530 10.73 -2.63 31.82
N VAL A 531 12.00 -2.26 32.01
CA VAL A 531 12.56 -2.04 33.34
C VAL A 531 12.36 -0.58 33.71
N ILE A 532 11.69 -0.36 34.83
CA ILE A 532 11.43 0.95 35.42
C ILE A 532 12.44 1.13 36.54
N TYR A 533 13.25 2.20 36.52
CA TYR A 533 14.24 2.51 37.55
C TYR A 533 13.93 3.86 38.18
N GLY A 534 13.85 3.93 39.51
CA GLY A 534 13.61 5.20 40.20
C GLY A 534 12.99 5.06 41.59
N ALA A 535 12.40 6.13 42.09
CA ALA A 535 11.69 6.20 43.36
C ALA A 535 10.81 7.45 43.40
N ASN A 536 9.79 7.47 44.28
CA ASN A 536 9.01 8.66 44.63
C ASN A 536 8.50 9.49 43.42
N GLY A 537 8.11 8.81 42.34
CA GLY A 537 7.43 9.44 41.19
C GLY A 537 8.39 9.91 40.11
N ARG A 538 9.69 9.72 40.30
CA ARG A 538 10.72 9.99 39.29
C ARG A 538 11.32 8.68 38.82
N TYR A 539 11.05 8.34 37.56
CA TYR A 539 11.47 7.09 36.96
C TYR A 539 12.09 7.30 35.58
N HIS A 540 13.11 6.52 35.28
CA HIS A 540 13.63 6.29 33.93
C HIS A 540 13.25 4.88 33.49
N LEU A 541 12.96 4.73 32.19
CA LEU A 541 12.48 3.47 31.61
C LEU A 541 13.48 2.98 30.57
N ARG A 542 13.66 1.66 30.52
CA ARG A 542 14.28 0.95 29.39
C ARG A 542 13.34 -0.13 28.91
N THR A 543 12.92 -0.06 27.65
CA THR A 543 12.03 -1.03 27.00
C THR A 543 12.86 -2.08 26.26
N GLY A 544 12.25 -3.24 25.96
CA GLY A 544 12.90 -4.29 25.16
C GLY A 544 14.05 -5.03 25.87
N VAL A 545 14.11 -4.97 27.20
CA VAL A 545 15.17 -5.64 27.98
C VAL A 545 14.90 -7.14 28.02
N SER A 546 15.90 -7.94 27.65
CA SER A 546 15.93 -9.39 27.83
C SER A 546 17.12 -9.80 28.71
N GLY A 547 16.97 -10.83 29.53
CA GLY A 547 18.04 -11.32 30.40
C GLY A 547 18.32 -10.40 31.59
N ALA A 548 19.59 -10.30 32.00
CA ALA A 548 20.01 -9.56 33.18
C ALA A 548 20.38 -8.11 32.84
N LEU A 549 19.93 -7.17 33.68
CA LEU A 549 20.23 -5.74 33.57
C LEU A 549 20.64 -5.20 34.93
N ALA A 550 21.70 -4.40 34.98
CA ALA A 550 22.15 -3.77 36.21
C ALA A 550 21.18 -2.65 36.64
N CYS A 551 20.71 -2.71 37.88
CA CYS A 551 19.79 -1.72 38.43
C CYS A 551 20.56 -0.56 39.08
N ASN A 552 21.07 0.38 38.28
CA ASN A 552 21.90 1.47 38.79
C ASN A 552 21.84 2.75 37.92
N ASN A 553 22.40 3.83 38.48
CA ASN A 553 22.49 5.14 37.82
C ASN A 553 23.30 5.12 36.52
N THR A 554 24.29 4.24 36.37
CA THR A 554 25.07 4.15 35.13
C THR A 554 24.23 3.63 33.98
N THR A 555 23.29 2.72 34.26
CA THR A 555 22.44 2.09 33.24
C THR A 555 21.26 2.99 32.84
N PHE A 556 20.71 3.74 33.79
CA PHE A 556 19.46 4.48 33.62
C PHE A 556 19.57 6.02 33.74
N ALA A 557 20.75 6.56 34.08
CA ALA A 557 20.89 7.88 34.72
C ALA A 557 20.23 7.93 36.12
N ASP A 558 20.53 8.95 36.92
CA ASP A 558 19.92 9.12 38.24
C ASP A 558 18.62 9.95 38.15
N PRO A 559 17.43 9.32 38.24
CA PRO A 559 16.17 10.05 38.19
C PRO A 559 15.91 10.89 39.45
N LEU A 560 16.60 10.58 40.57
CA LEU A 560 16.39 11.24 41.85
C LEU A 560 17.65 11.14 42.73
N PRO A 561 18.58 12.11 42.63
CA PRO A 561 19.81 12.13 43.40
C PRO A 561 19.56 12.10 44.91
N GLY A 562 20.38 11.34 45.65
CA GLY A 562 20.32 11.24 47.11
C GLY A 562 19.21 10.34 47.66
N VAL A 563 18.36 9.75 46.82
CA VAL A 563 17.29 8.84 47.23
C VAL A 563 17.57 7.43 46.70
N GLY A 564 17.37 6.42 47.56
CA GLY A 564 17.51 5.01 47.18
C GLY A 564 16.44 4.58 46.18
N LYS A 565 16.87 3.95 45.09
CA LYS A 565 15.99 3.55 43.97
C LYS A 565 15.76 2.05 43.94
N SER A 566 14.88 1.60 43.06
CA SER A 566 14.70 0.18 42.76
C SER A 566 14.41 -0.02 41.28
N CYS A 567 14.46 -1.26 40.83
CA CYS A 567 14.01 -1.66 39.51
C CYS A 567 12.72 -2.45 39.62
N TRP A 568 11.80 -2.19 38.71
CA TRP A 568 10.55 -2.93 38.55
C TRP A 568 10.42 -3.42 37.10
N LEU A 569 9.78 -4.57 36.92
CA LEU A 569 9.42 -5.14 35.63
C LEU A 569 7.97 -4.80 35.28
N ARG A 570 7.79 -4.36 34.04
CA ARG A 570 6.50 -4.23 33.34
C ARG A 570 6.48 -5.12 32.12
#